data_AF-A0A3D4V374-F1
#
_entry.id   AF-A0A3D4V374-F1
#
_cell.length_a   1.000
_cell.length_b   1.000
_cell.length_c   1.000
_cell.angle_alpha   90.00
_cell.angle_beta   90.00
_cell.angle_gamma   90.00
#
_symmetry.space_group_name_H-M   'P 1'
#
loop_
_entity.id
_entity.type
_entity.pdbx_description
1 polymer ?
#
loop_
_entity_poly.entity_id
_entity_poly.type
_entity_poly.pdbx_seq_one_letter_code
_entity_poly.pdbx_strand_id
1 'polypeptide(L)' 'PIVDEIIRNNPDEVQRYKDGKKQLMGFFVGQVMKASKGKANPKLVTEMVSKKLQS' A
#
# COMPACT_ATOMS: atom_id res chain seq x y z
N PRO A 1 -1.43 -9.10 -8.17
CA PRO A 1 -0.81 -7.76 -8.34
C PRO A 1 0.13 -7.46 -7.17
N ILE A 2 1.23 -6.73 -7.38
CA ILE A 2 2.21 -6.36 -6.33
C ILE A 2 1.55 -5.72 -5.10
N VAL A 3 0.49 -4.93 -5.31
CA VAL A 3 -0.25 -4.28 -4.22
C VAL A 3 -0.93 -5.29 -3.29
N ASP A 4 -1.58 -6.31 -3.85
CA ASP A 4 -2.28 -7.33 -3.06
C ASP A 4 -1.29 -8.20 -2.27
N GLU A 5 -0.11 -8.48 -2.84
CA GLU A 5 0.95 -9.21 -2.16
C GLU A 5 1.50 -8.42 -0.97
N ILE A 6 1.74 -7.12 -1.14
CA ILE A 6 2.19 -6.26 -0.04
C ILE A 6 1.14 -6.16 1.06
N ILE A 7 -0.14 -6.02 0.71
CA ILE A 7 -1.23 -5.98 1.69
C ILE A 7 -1.34 -7.30 2.46
N ARG A 8 -1.26 -8.44 1.76
CA ARG A 8 -1.27 -9.77 2.39
C ARG A 8 -0.06 -10.03 3.27
N ASN A 9 1.11 -9.48 2.91
CA ASN A 9 2.34 -9.64 3.66
C ASN A 9 2.45 -8.69 4.88
N ASN A 10 1.54 -7.71 5.01
CA ASN A 10 1.56 -6.71 6.09
C ASN A 10 0.16 -6.56 6.72
N PRO A 11 -0.45 -7.65 7.23
CA PRO A 11 -1.82 -7.61 7.76
C PRO A 11 -1.96 -6.70 8.99
N ASP A 12 -0.92 -6.60 9.82
CA ASP A 12 -0.91 -5.76 11.02
C ASP A 12 -0.93 -4.27 10.66
N GLU A 13 -0.18 -3.86 9.64
CA GLU A 13 -0.18 -2.49 9.13
C GLU A 13 -1.51 -2.15 8.46
N VAL A 14 -2.14 -3.12 7.80
CA VAL A 14 -3.48 -2.93 7.21
C VAL A 14 -4.49 -2.67 8.31
N GLN A 15 -4.46 -3.47 9.38
CA GLN A 15 -5.34 -3.27 10.53
C GLN A 15 -5.10 -1.90 11.17
N ARG A 16 -3.85 -1.53 11.43
CA ARG A 16 -3.49 -0.21 11.97
C ARG A 16 -3.94 0.94 11.08
N TYR A 17 -3.88 0.78 9.76
CA TYR A 17 -4.41 1.77 8.81
C TYR A 17 -5.93 1.89 8.93
N LYS A 18 -6.65 0.76 9.01
CA LYS A 18 -8.09 0.70 9.23
C LYS A 18 -8.50 1.28 10.59
N ASP A 19 -7.66 1.13 11.61
CA ASP A 19 -7.81 1.72 12.94
C ASP A 19 -7.53 3.25 12.96
N GLY A 20 -7.24 3.86 11.80
CA GLY A 20 -7.10 5.30 11.64
C GLY A 20 -5.66 5.81 11.49
N LYS A 21 -4.65 4.94 11.50
CA LYS A 21 -3.24 5.35 11.24
C LYS A 21 -2.98 5.58 9.75
N LYS A 22 -3.57 6.65 9.21
CA LYS A 22 -3.45 7.05 7.80
C LYS A 22 -2.00 7.27 7.32
N GLN A 23 -1.08 7.54 8.23
CA GLN A 23 0.37 7.63 7.95
C GLN A 23 0.96 6.37 7.31
N LEU A 24 0.33 5.21 7.50
CA LEU A 24 0.78 3.94 6.89
C LEU A 24 0.57 3.90 5.37
N MET A 25 -0.21 4.83 4.78
CA MET A 25 -0.32 4.95 3.33
C MET A 25 1.05 5.12 2.66
N GLY A 26 1.90 5.99 3.22
CA GLY A 26 3.26 6.22 2.69
C GLY A 26 4.15 4.97 2.77
N PHE A 27 3.96 4.15 3.81
CA PHE A 27 4.64 2.87 3.96
C PHE A 27 4.26 1.91 2.82
N PHE A 28 2.97 1.71 2.58
CA PHE A 28 2.48 0.82 1.52
C PHE A 28 2.90 1.30 0.12
N VAL A 29 2.79 2.60 -0.15
CA VAL A 29 3.28 3.19 -1.41
C VAL A 29 4.77 2.94 -1.59
N GLY A 30 5.58 3.13 -0.53
CA GLY A 30 7.01 2.87 -0.55
C GLY A 30 7.34 1.40 -0.83
N GLN A 31 6.62 0.46 -0.22
CA GLN A 31 6.78 -0.97 -0.47
C GLN A 31 6.45 -1.32 -1.94
N VAL A 32 5.38 -0.76 -2.50
CA VAL A 32 4.98 -1.01 -3.90
C VAL A 32 6.01 -0.41 -4.87
N MET A 33 6.49 0.80 -4.58
CA MET A 33 7.55 1.45 -5.36
C MET A 33 8.85 0.62 -5.34
N LYS A 34 9.22 0.07 -4.19
CA LYS A 34 10.39 -0.82 -4.04
C LYS A 34 10.20 -2.14 -4.80
N ALA A 35 9.05 -2.80 -4.64
CA ALA A 35 8.73 -4.06 -5.32
C ALA A 35 8.66 -3.89 -6.85
N SER A 36 8.16 -2.74 -7.33
CA SER A 36 8.14 -2.39 -8.75
C SER A 36 9.49 -1.92 -9.30
N LYS A 37 10.54 -1.86 -8.47
CA LYS A 37 11.88 -1.32 -8.82
C LYS A 37 11.81 0.08 -9.43
N GLY A 38 10.90 0.93 -8.92
CA GLY A 38 10.68 2.29 -9.41
C GLY A 38 9.98 2.38 -10.77
N LYS A 39 9.50 1.27 -11.34
CA LYS A 39 8.78 1.26 -12.62
C LYS A 39 7.31 1.68 -12.49
N ALA A 40 6.75 1.59 -11.28
CA ALA A 40 5.36 1.97 -11.07
C ALA A 40 5.22 3.49 -10.92
N ASN A 41 4.11 4.03 -11.42
CA ASN A 41 3.78 5.45 -11.28
C ASN A 41 3.29 5.72 -9.83
N PRO A 42 3.92 6.65 -9.08
CA PRO A 42 3.55 6.95 -7.69
C PRO A 42 2.07 7.33 -7.49
N LYS A 43 1.47 8.05 -8.45
CA LYS A 43 0.05 8.45 -8.37
C LYS A 43 -0.85 7.22 -8.47
N LEU A 44 -0.63 6.39 -9.48
CA LEU A 44 -1.41 5.15 -9.69
C LEU A 44 -1.22 4.16 -8.54
N VAL A 45 -0.01 4.06 -8.00
CA VAL A 45 0.28 3.23 -6.83
C VAL A 45 -0.52 3.69 -5.62
N THR A 46 -0.50 5.00 -5.33
CA THR A 46 -1.24 5.57 -4.20
C THR A 46 -2.75 5.32 -4.33
N GLU A 47 -3.31 5.53 -5.52
CA GLU A 47 -4.74 5.25 -5.78
C GLU A 47 -5.07 3.76 -5.63
N MET A 48 -4.26 2.86 -6.18
CA MET A 48 -4.47 1.42 -6.06
C MET A 48 -4.39 0.94 -4.61
N VAL A 49 -3.35 1.37 -3.88
CA VAL A 49 -3.17 1.05 -2.46
C VAL A 49 -4.33 1.58 -1.65
N SER A 50 -4.70 2.85 -1.84
CA SER A 50 -5.83 3.47 -1.13
C SER A 50 -7.13 2.73 -1.40
N LYS A 51 -7.41 2.38 -2.65
CA LYS A 51 -8.61 1.63 -3.04
C LYS A 51 -8.64 0.23 -2.41
N LYS A 52 -7.48 -0.41 -2.21
CA LYS A 52 -7.43 -1.73 -1.55
C LYS A 52 -7.51 -1.66 -0.04
N LEU A 53 -6.95 -0.63 0.58
CA LEU A 53 -7.02 -0.46 2.03
C LEU A 53 -8.38 0.04 2.53
N GLN A 54 -9.12 0.77 1.69
CA GLN A 54 -10.48 1.26 1.98
C GLN A 54 -11.59 0.30 1.54
N SER A 55 -11.23 -0.80 0.87
CA SER A 55 -12.15 -1.88 0.52
C SER A 55 -12.23 -2.94 1.62
#